data_AF-A0A2E7LC40-F1
#
_entry.id   AF-A0A2E7LC40-F1
#
_cell.length_a   1.000
_cell.length_b   1.000
_cell.length_c   1.000
_cell.angle_alpha   90.00
_cell.angle_beta   90.00
_cell.angle_gamma   90.00
#
_symmetry.space_group_name_H-M   'P 1'
#
loop_
_entity.id
_entity.type
_entity.pdbx_description
1 polymer ?
#
loop_
_entity_poly.entity_id
_entity_poly.type
_entity_poly.pdbx_seq_one_letter_code
_entity_poly.pdbx_strand_id
1 'polypeptide(L)'
;MKRSQLVQPRWAPWIVEGFAILLTVFFCPQGAEFAVVLAQAVPTQFEDEDEAEAEAEDLDAALRELTAERKRLQKQRLADNGDKSLIDAAIRQFDKQIVLLQKVKQFKEQLERAEAAGDELRIEEYEEQIVEFVEQYERLQQLGEVETGLRESTFELREARREKDELAVKQLPRIIAAWQERLSLTKRLHRVYEDGPEELEEPLEIGVEMSERLVYLERRRLHLQTRKPQQVRLPGVDPEQQLNALVTLHRSFLTAGKQLLEAYEKDDEVNAEQLEER
;
A
#
# COMPACT_ATOMS: atom_id res chain seq x y z
N MET A 1 -27.87 14.19 -4.90
CA MET A 1 -26.78 13.44 -5.56
C MET A 1 -26.56 12.16 -4.77
N LYS A 2 -26.31 11.03 -5.44
CA LYS A 2 -26.21 9.71 -4.82
C LYS A 2 -24.94 9.64 -3.97
N ARG A 3 -25.10 9.27 -2.69
CA ARG A 3 -24.03 9.01 -1.73
C ARG A 3 -23.13 7.88 -2.22
N SER A 4 -21.86 8.15 -2.46
CA SER A 4 -20.80 7.15 -2.57
C SER A 4 -20.46 6.64 -1.17
N GLN A 5 -20.81 5.40 -0.88
CA GLN A 5 -20.30 4.67 0.28
C GLN A 5 -18.84 4.30 -0.02
N LEU A 6 -17.90 5.13 0.46
CA LEU A 6 -16.48 4.77 0.51
C LEU A 6 -16.26 3.89 1.75
N VAL A 7 -16.13 2.60 1.49
CA VAL A 7 -15.77 1.57 2.47
C VAL A 7 -14.30 1.77 2.86
N GLN A 8 -14.02 1.99 4.14
CA GLN A 8 -12.66 2.02 4.67
C GLN A 8 -11.97 0.65 4.47
N PRO A 9 -10.69 0.59 4.05
CA PRO A 9 -9.92 -0.63 4.12
C PRO A 9 -9.31 -0.81 5.53
N ARG A 10 -10.08 -1.42 6.46
CA ARG A 10 -9.50 -2.05 7.66
C ARG A 10 -8.90 -3.41 7.26
N TRP A 11 -7.60 -3.46 6.93
CA TRP A 11 -6.92 -4.73 6.69
C TRP A 11 -6.50 -5.37 8.01
N ALA A 12 -7.39 -6.18 8.55
CA ALA A 12 -7.04 -7.19 9.52
C ALA A 12 -6.34 -8.37 8.81
N PRO A 13 -5.41 -9.11 9.48
CA PRO A 13 -4.51 -10.08 8.87
C PRO A 13 -5.17 -11.27 8.14
N TRP A 14 -6.49 -11.41 8.21
CA TRP A 14 -7.27 -12.45 7.52
C TRP A 14 -7.69 -12.08 6.09
N ILE A 15 -7.63 -10.82 5.65
CA ILE A 15 -7.92 -10.49 4.22
C ILE A 15 -6.75 -10.95 3.32
N VAL A 16 -5.53 -10.98 3.85
CA VAL A 16 -4.34 -11.54 3.16
C VAL A 16 -4.45 -13.07 3.02
N GLU A 17 -5.13 -13.76 3.93
CA GLU A 17 -5.38 -15.21 3.83
C GLU A 17 -6.67 -15.55 3.06
N GLY A 18 -7.68 -14.67 3.09
CA GLY A 18 -8.94 -14.82 2.35
C GLY A 18 -8.81 -14.64 0.84
N PHE A 19 -7.91 -13.76 0.37
CA PHE A 19 -7.68 -13.57 -1.07
C PHE A 19 -6.88 -14.70 -1.73
N ALA A 20 -6.10 -15.46 -0.95
CA ALA A 20 -5.47 -16.70 -1.42
C ALA A 20 -6.51 -17.78 -1.76
N ILE A 21 -7.69 -17.72 -1.15
CA ILE A 21 -8.81 -18.65 -1.39
C ILE A 21 -9.56 -18.28 -2.69
N LEU A 22 -9.73 -17.00 -2.99
CA LEU A 22 -10.47 -16.57 -4.18
C LEU A 22 -9.75 -16.92 -5.50
N LEU A 23 -8.41 -16.93 -5.49
CA LEU A 23 -7.60 -17.38 -6.63
C LEU A 23 -7.50 -18.92 -6.75
N THR A 24 -7.70 -19.69 -5.67
CA THR A 24 -7.73 -21.16 -5.74
C THR A 24 -9.08 -21.70 -6.21
N VAL A 25 -10.18 -20.95 -6.01
CA VAL A 25 -11.54 -21.35 -6.42
C VAL A 25 -11.74 -21.28 -7.95
N PHE A 26 -11.08 -20.36 -8.66
CA PHE A 26 -11.23 -20.28 -10.13
C PHE A 26 -10.40 -21.30 -10.91
N PHE A 27 -9.42 -21.97 -10.28
CA PHE A 27 -8.49 -22.88 -10.97
C PHE A 27 -8.42 -24.33 -10.42
N CYS A 28 -9.22 -24.72 -9.41
CA CYS A 28 -9.20 -26.11 -8.92
C CYS A 28 -10.59 -26.60 -8.42
N PRO A 29 -11.23 -27.60 -9.07
CA PRO A 29 -12.63 -27.99 -8.80
C PRO A 29 -12.90 -28.73 -7.48
N GLN A 30 -11.91 -28.97 -6.61
CA GLN A 30 -12.06 -29.87 -5.45
C GLN A 30 -12.04 -29.17 -4.07
N GLY A 31 -12.07 -27.84 -4.01
CA GLY A 31 -11.98 -27.07 -2.75
C GLY A 31 -13.30 -26.69 -2.06
N ALA A 32 -14.46 -27.02 -2.65
CA ALA A 32 -15.76 -26.46 -2.24
C ALA A 32 -16.26 -26.93 -0.86
N GLU A 33 -15.85 -28.12 -0.39
CA GLU A 33 -16.41 -28.71 0.84
C GLU A 33 -15.76 -28.20 2.14
N PHE A 34 -14.63 -27.48 2.06
CA PHE A 34 -13.91 -26.97 3.24
C PHE A 34 -14.39 -25.58 3.69
N ALA A 35 -15.07 -24.82 2.82
CA ALA A 35 -15.43 -23.42 3.07
C ALA A 35 -16.69 -23.23 3.93
N VAL A 36 -17.60 -24.23 3.96
CA VAL A 36 -18.91 -24.09 4.62
C VAL A 36 -18.81 -24.18 6.16
N VAL A 37 -17.77 -24.82 6.70
CA VAL A 37 -17.61 -25.02 8.15
C VAL A 37 -17.08 -23.77 8.87
N LEU A 38 -16.36 -22.88 8.17
CA LEU A 38 -15.80 -21.65 8.76
C LEU A 38 -16.80 -20.48 8.77
N ALA A 39 -17.84 -20.51 7.93
CA ALA A 39 -18.80 -19.42 7.80
C ALA A 39 -19.88 -19.39 8.89
N GLN A 40 -20.03 -20.46 9.69
CA GLN A 40 -21.12 -20.59 10.68
C GLN A 40 -20.73 -20.24 12.12
N ALA A 41 -19.52 -19.75 12.36
CA ALA A 41 -19.09 -19.33 13.68
C ALA A 41 -18.47 -17.93 13.60
N VAL A 42 -19.29 -16.88 13.70
CA VAL A 42 -19.10 -15.73 14.61
C VAL A 42 -20.36 -14.84 14.52
N PRO A 43 -20.92 -14.36 15.65
CA PRO A 43 -22.26 -13.80 15.73
C PRO A 43 -22.29 -12.28 15.48
N THR A 44 -23.33 -11.82 14.80
CA THR A 44 -23.74 -10.43 14.63
C THR A 44 -24.37 -9.86 15.90
N GLN A 45 -23.75 -8.86 16.50
CA GLN A 45 -24.40 -7.87 17.37
C GLN A 45 -23.86 -6.48 16.98
N PHE A 46 -24.73 -5.62 16.48
CA PHE A 46 -24.50 -4.18 16.29
C PHE A 46 -25.26 -3.49 17.42
N GLU A 47 -24.54 -2.74 18.26
CA GLU A 47 -25.12 -1.73 19.13
C GLU A 47 -24.71 -0.37 18.57
N ASP A 48 -25.70 0.50 18.39
CA ASP A 48 -25.54 1.89 18.01
C ASP A 48 -24.90 2.65 19.19
N GLU A 49 -23.57 2.71 19.22
CA GLU A 49 -22.81 3.67 20.04
C GLU A 49 -22.44 4.88 19.16
N ASP A 50 -22.64 6.08 19.69
CA ASP A 50 -22.55 7.37 19.00
C ASP A 50 -21.30 7.49 18.09
N GLU A 51 -21.49 7.47 16.77
CA GLU A 51 -20.42 7.44 15.73
C GLU A 51 -19.39 8.57 15.91
N ALA A 52 -19.78 9.75 16.40
CA ALA A 52 -18.89 10.89 16.60
C ALA A 52 -17.86 10.68 17.73
N GLU A 53 -18.23 10.00 18.81
CA GLU A 53 -17.34 9.75 19.94
C GLU A 53 -16.32 8.65 19.59
N ALA A 54 -16.75 7.64 18.83
CA ALA A 54 -15.89 6.59 18.29
C ALA A 54 -14.87 7.12 17.25
N GLU A 55 -15.28 8.03 16.37
CA GLU A 55 -14.37 8.65 15.38
C GLU A 55 -13.30 9.56 16.03
N ALA A 56 -13.66 10.28 17.09
CA ALA A 56 -12.72 11.10 17.84
C ALA A 56 -11.71 10.25 18.64
N GLU A 57 -12.16 9.12 19.18
CA GLU A 57 -11.30 8.15 19.88
C GLU A 57 -10.30 7.49 18.92
N ASP A 58 -10.74 7.14 17.71
CA ASP A 58 -9.90 6.56 16.65
C ASP A 58 -8.77 7.53 16.20
N LEU A 59 -9.07 8.83 16.07
CA LEU A 59 -8.07 9.84 15.68
C LEU A 59 -7.01 10.06 16.78
N ASP A 60 -7.44 10.12 18.03
CA ASP A 60 -6.54 10.27 19.17
C ASP A 60 -5.67 9.03 19.40
N ALA A 61 -6.21 7.83 19.14
CA ALA A 61 -5.46 6.59 19.15
C ALA A 61 -4.36 6.60 18.08
N ALA A 62 -4.70 6.96 16.83
CA ALA A 62 -3.74 7.07 15.73
C ALA A 62 -2.61 8.08 16.03
N LEU A 63 -2.95 9.27 16.54
CA LEU A 63 -1.96 10.27 16.95
C LEU A 63 -1.03 9.78 18.06
N ARG A 64 -1.57 9.07 19.06
CA ARG A 64 -0.76 8.48 20.15
C ARG A 64 0.20 7.42 19.60
N GLU A 65 -0.27 6.55 18.72
CA GLU A 65 0.54 5.48 18.12
C GLU A 65 1.69 6.07 17.29
N LEU A 66 1.40 6.97 16.35
CA LEU A 66 2.42 7.60 15.51
C LEU A 66 3.43 8.38 16.35
N THR A 67 2.97 9.10 17.38
CA THR A 67 3.85 9.83 18.29
C THR A 67 4.74 8.89 19.12
N ALA A 68 4.20 7.75 19.56
CA ALA A 68 4.93 6.74 20.30
C ALA A 68 6.02 6.10 19.44
N GLU A 69 5.69 5.71 18.21
CA GLU A 69 6.64 5.09 17.28
C GLU A 69 7.71 6.09 16.84
N ARG A 70 7.34 7.34 16.56
CA ARG A 70 8.31 8.43 16.32
C ARG A 70 9.26 8.63 17.50
N LYS A 71 8.77 8.63 18.74
CA LYS A 71 9.61 8.72 19.95
C LYS A 71 10.51 7.49 20.12
N ARG A 72 10.01 6.30 19.80
CA ARG A 72 10.79 5.05 19.82
C ARG A 72 11.94 5.11 18.82
N LEU A 73 11.67 5.50 17.58
CA LEU A 73 12.69 5.70 16.55
C LEU A 73 13.70 6.78 16.95
N GLN A 74 13.26 7.88 17.56
CA GLN A 74 14.16 8.90 18.07
C GLN A 74 15.10 8.36 19.16
N LYS A 75 14.61 7.49 20.06
CA LYS A 75 15.44 6.82 21.07
C LYS A 75 16.44 5.88 20.41
N GLN A 76 15.99 5.06 19.45
CA GLN A 76 16.86 4.15 18.69
C GLN A 76 17.95 4.92 17.94
N ARG A 77 17.59 6.04 17.29
CA ARG A 77 18.52 6.96 16.63
C ARG A 77 19.62 7.45 17.56
N LEU A 78 19.31 7.74 18.82
CA LEU A 78 20.29 8.22 19.80
C LEU A 78 21.19 7.09 20.31
N ALA A 79 20.66 5.86 20.40
CA ALA A 79 21.39 4.69 20.88
C ALA A 79 22.29 4.03 19.83
N ASP A 80 21.93 4.14 18.54
CA ASP A 80 22.68 3.54 17.45
C ASP A 80 23.97 4.33 17.13
N ASN A 81 25.06 3.64 16.86
CA ASN A 81 26.34 4.23 16.42
C ASN A 81 26.60 4.02 14.92
N GLY A 82 25.69 3.33 14.22
CA GLY A 82 25.76 3.06 12.79
C GLY A 82 25.14 4.15 11.92
N ASP A 83 24.77 3.76 10.70
CA ASP A 83 24.13 4.62 9.70
C ASP A 83 22.66 4.89 10.07
N LYS A 84 22.37 6.14 10.44
CA LYS A 84 21.05 6.58 10.92
C LYS A 84 20.11 7.04 9.82
N SER A 85 20.52 6.95 8.55
CA SER A 85 19.75 7.49 7.41
C SER A 85 18.33 6.92 7.29
N LEU A 86 18.16 5.62 7.56
CA LEU A 86 16.84 4.98 7.56
C LEU A 86 15.93 5.53 8.66
N ILE A 87 16.47 5.62 9.88
CA ILE A 87 15.73 6.09 11.05
C ILE A 87 15.37 7.57 10.88
N ASP A 88 16.30 8.39 10.37
CA ASP A 88 16.05 9.81 10.08
C ASP A 88 14.96 10.01 9.03
N ALA A 89 14.93 9.19 7.99
CA ALA A 89 13.91 9.26 6.96
C ALA A 89 12.52 8.84 7.50
N ALA A 90 12.46 7.76 8.28
CA ALA A 90 11.22 7.30 8.91
C ALA A 90 10.67 8.36 9.89
N ILE A 91 11.52 8.96 10.72
CA ILE A 91 11.12 10.05 11.64
C ILE A 91 10.52 11.23 10.87
N ARG A 92 11.12 11.65 9.75
CA ARG A 92 10.58 12.76 8.93
C ARG A 92 9.22 12.43 8.33
N GLN A 93 8.98 11.17 7.99
CA GLN A 93 7.68 10.73 7.48
C GLN A 93 6.62 10.78 8.58
N PHE A 94 6.92 10.23 9.77
CA PHE A 94 6.03 10.32 10.92
C PHE A 94 5.75 11.77 11.34
N ASP A 95 6.76 12.64 11.33
CA ASP A 95 6.59 14.07 11.66
C ASP A 95 5.58 14.74 10.71
N LYS A 96 5.60 14.42 9.40
CA LYS A 96 4.62 14.94 8.44
C LYS A 96 3.21 14.39 8.68
N GLN A 97 3.09 13.08 8.92
CA GLN A 97 1.81 12.42 9.19
C GLN A 97 1.15 12.97 10.46
N ILE A 98 1.93 13.15 11.53
CA ILE A 98 1.46 13.73 12.80
C ILE A 98 0.94 15.15 12.58
N VAL A 99 1.63 15.98 11.80
CA VAL A 99 1.17 17.36 11.52
C VAL A 99 -0.18 17.38 10.81
N LEU A 100 -0.40 16.50 9.84
CA LEU A 100 -1.68 16.43 9.11
C LEU A 100 -2.82 15.97 10.03
N LEU A 101 -2.63 14.90 10.81
CA LEU A 101 -3.65 14.45 11.75
C LEU A 101 -3.93 15.47 12.87
N GLN A 102 -2.92 16.22 13.31
CA GLN A 102 -3.12 17.31 14.26
C GLN A 102 -3.98 18.43 13.67
N LYS A 103 -3.84 18.73 12.38
CA LYS A 103 -4.72 19.69 11.69
C LYS A 103 -6.14 19.14 11.59
N VAL A 104 -6.32 17.88 11.16
CA VAL A 104 -7.64 17.24 11.12
C VAL A 104 -8.34 17.34 12.47
N LYS A 105 -7.63 17.03 13.56
CA LYS A 105 -8.16 17.18 14.93
C LYS A 105 -8.58 18.62 15.24
N GLN A 106 -7.70 19.59 14.95
CA GLN A 106 -7.99 21.01 15.20
C GLN A 106 -9.21 21.50 14.42
N PHE A 107 -9.39 21.07 13.17
CA PHE A 107 -10.53 21.45 12.35
C PHE A 107 -11.82 20.74 12.78
N LYS A 108 -11.76 19.46 13.22
CA LYS A 108 -12.91 18.79 13.84
C LYS A 108 -13.40 19.53 15.09
N GLU A 109 -12.50 19.95 15.98
CA GLU A 109 -12.86 20.76 17.17
C GLU A 109 -13.43 22.15 16.79
N GLN A 110 -13.03 22.71 15.65
CA GLN A 110 -13.56 23.98 15.15
C GLN A 110 -14.94 23.81 14.50
N LEU A 111 -15.14 22.70 13.78
CA LEU A 111 -16.41 22.28 13.20
C LEU A 111 -17.48 22.11 14.28
N GLU A 112 -17.19 21.36 15.34
CA GLU A 112 -18.12 21.19 16.48
C GLU A 112 -18.56 22.53 17.10
N ARG A 113 -17.64 23.50 17.19
CA ARG A 113 -17.94 24.85 17.70
C ARG A 113 -18.79 25.65 16.73
N ALA A 114 -18.56 25.52 15.42
CA ALA A 114 -19.33 26.18 14.38
C ALA A 114 -20.75 25.61 14.29
N GLU A 115 -20.90 24.29 14.40
CA GLU A 115 -22.18 23.58 14.50
C GLU A 115 -22.98 24.05 15.71
N ALA A 116 -22.35 24.09 16.90
CA ALA A 116 -22.98 24.59 18.11
C ALA A 116 -23.41 26.07 18.01
N ALA A 117 -22.71 26.85 17.18
CA ALA A 117 -23.03 28.26 16.93
C ALA A 117 -24.02 28.48 15.77
N GLY A 118 -24.32 27.44 14.97
CA GLY A 118 -25.12 27.55 13.75
C GLY A 118 -24.48 28.38 12.64
N ASP A 119 -23.15 28.40 12.55
CA ASP A 119 -22.37 29.19 11.57
C ASP A 119 -22.15 28.37 10.28
N GLU A 120 -23.19 28.30 9.43
CA GLU A 120 -23.20 27.48 8.21
C GLU A 120 -22.00 27.72 7.28
N LEU A 121 -21.55 28.98 7.15
CA LEU A 121 -20.40 29.32 6.31
C LEU A 121 -19.10 28.69 6.82
N ARG A 122 -18.90 28.66 8.13
CA ARG A 122 -17.70 28.05 8.71
C ARG A 122 -17.76 26.53 8.73
N ILE A 123 -18.97 25.97 8.85
CA ILE A 123 -19.18 24.52 8.77
C ILE A 123 -18.66 24.03 7.40
N GLU A 124 -19.13 24.64 6.31
CA GLU A 124 -18.72 24.27 4.95
C GLU A 124 -17.19 24.44 4.75
N GLU A 125 -16.61 25.57 5.18
CA GLU A 125 -15.16 25.80 5.10
C GLU A 125 -14.34 24.75 5.87
N TYR A 126 -14.79 24.35 7.06
CA TYR A 126 -14.08 23.37 7.88
C TYR A 126 -14.24 21.94 7.37
N GLU A 127 -15.41 21.58 6.84
CA GLU A 127 -15.61 20.28 6.18
C GLU A 127 -14.69 20.12 4.97
N GLU A 128 -14.61 21.13 4.10
CA GLU A 128 -13.70 21.12 2.95
C GLU A 128 -12.24 20.95 3.37
N GLN A 129 -11.78 21.70 4.38
CA GLN A 129 -10.40 21.57 4.87
C GLN A 129 -10.12 20.23 5.54
N ILE A 130 -11.08 19.64 6.24
CA ILE A 130 -10.92 18.31 6.83
C ILE A 130 -10.71 17.27 5.73
N VAL A 131 -11.54 17.30 4.68
CA VAL A 131 -11.41 16.39 3.52
C VAL A 131 -10.03 16.56 2.88
N GLU A 132 -9.60 17.79 2.60
CA GLU A 132 -8.28 18.07 2.00
C GLU A 132 -7.14 17.49 2.85
N PHE A 133 -7.17 17.68 4.18
CA PHE A 133 -6.11 17.16 5.06
C PHE A 133 -6.12 15.63 5.19
N VAL A 134 -7.30 15.00 5.15
CA VAL A 134 -7.43 13.52 5.15
C VAL A 134 -6.86 12.94 3.87
N GLU A 135 -7.21 13.49 2.71
CA GLU A 135 -6.66 13.06 1.41
C GLU A 135 -5.13 13.22 1.36
N GLN A 136 -4.61 14.36 1.83
CA GLN A 136 -3.17 14.57 1.95
C GLN A 136 -2.49 13.55 2.88
N TYR A 137 -3.15 13.18 3.97
CA TYR A 137 -2.64 12.20 4.93
C TYR A 137 -2.59 10.79 4.31
N GLU A 138 -3.66 10.36 3.65
CA GLU A 138 -3.74 9.06 2.98
C GLU A 138 -2.69 8.93 1.87
N ARG A 139 -2.57 9.97 1.03
CA ARG A 139 -1.52 10.06 0.01
C ARG A 139 -0.12 9.93 0.62
N LEU A 140 0.14 10.66 1.71
CA LEU A 140 1.42 10.61 2.38
C LEU A 140 1.70 9.22 2.99
N GLN A 141 0.68 8.54 3.50
CA GLN A 141 0.80 7.18 4.03
C GLN A 141 1.15 6.20 2.92
N GLN A 142 0.39 6.18 1.82
CA GLN A 142 0.63 5.27 0.68
C GLN A 142 2.03 5.48 0.08
N LEU A 143 2.42 6.73 -0.21
CA LEU A 143 3.76 7.04 -0.70
C LEU A 143 4.84 6.66 0.32
N GLY A 144 4.56 6.86 1.61
CA GLY A 144 5.45 6.56 2.71
C GLY A 144 5.76 5.07 2.86
N GLU A 145 4.79 4.20 2.63
CA GLU A 145 4.98 2.73 2.62
C GLU A 145 5.94 2.31 1.50
N VAL A 146 5.72 2.85 0.29
CA VAL A 146 6.56 2.58 -0.88
C VAL A 146 7.99 3.10 -0.67
N GLU A 147 8.13 4.33 -0.17
CA GLU A 147 9.44 4.92 0.13
C GLU A 147 10.17 4.14 1.23
N THR A 148 9.46 3.62 2.23
CA THR A 148 10.04 2.77 3.27
C THR A 148 10.60 1.49 2.69
N GLY A 149 9.83 0.78 1.86
CA GLY A 149 10.30 -0.42 1.18
C GLY A 149 11.52 -0.20 0.29
N LEU A 150 11.58 0.94 -0.42
CA LEU A 150 12.73 1.33 -1.25
C LEU A 150 13.98 1.61 -0.39
N ARG A 151 13.81 2.34 0.71
CA ARG A 151 14.89 2.65 1.65
C ARG A 151 15.46 1.39 2.29
N GLU A 152 14.59 0.51 2.80
CA GLU A 152 14.98 -0.78 3.38
C GLU A 152 15.74 -1.65 2.39
N SER A 153 15.19 -1.85 1.18
CA SER A 153 15.85 -2.66 0.14
C SER A 153 17.23 -2.10 -0.26
N THR A 154 17.37 -0.77 -0.27
CA THR A 154 18.64 -0.09 -0.55
C THR A 154 19.64 -0.28 0.60
N PHE A 155 19.17 -0.28 1.84
CA PHE A 155 20.00 -0.60 3.00
C PHE A 155 20.43 -2.07 3.01
N GLU A 156 19.50 -3.00 2.78
CA GLU A 156 19.79 -4.44 2.61
C GLU A 156 20.88 -4.65 1.54
N LEU A 157 20.84 -3.90 0.43
CA LEU A 157 21.86 -4.01 -0.63
C LEU A 157 23.24 -3.51 -0.16
N ARG A 158 23.28 -2.46 0.67
CA ARG A 158 24.54 -1.97 1.24
C ARG A 158 25.14 -3.00 2.20
N GLU A 159 24.32 -3.60 3.06
CA GLU A 159 24.77 -4.65 3.98
C GLU A 159 25.21 -5.91 3.21
N ALA A 160 24.42 -6.37 2.23
CA ALA A 160 24.80 -7.48 1.37
C ALA A 160 26.16 -7.27 0.67
N ARG A 161 26.47 -6.05 0.23
CA ARG A 161 27.79 -5.71 -0.34
C ARG A 161 28.91 -5.76 0.70
N ARG A 162 28.66 -5.33 1.94
CA ARG A 162 29.64 -5.41 3.04
C ARG A 162 29.92 -6.86 3.43
N GLU A 163 28.87 -7.68 3.48
CA GLU A 163 28.93 -9.09 3.82
C GLU A 163 29.39 -9.98 2.65
N LYS A 164 29.47 -9.42 1.44
CA LYS A 164 29.77 -10.13 0.19
C LYS A 164 28.77 -11.25 -0.12
N ASP A 165 27.50 -11.05 0.21
CA ASP A 165 26.41 -11.93 -0.22
C ASP A 165 26.14 -11.71 -1.71
N GLU A 166 26.78 -12.52 -2.55
CA GLU A 166 26.67 -12.43 -4.02
C GLU A 166 25.23 -12.60 -4.52
N LEU A 167 24.43 -13.42 -3.85
CA LEU A 167 23.04 -13.66 -4.23
C LEU A 167 22.19 -12.43 -3.95
N ALA A 168 22.26 -11.89 -2.73
CA ALA A 168 21.52 -10.69 -2.37
C ALA A 168 21.97 -9.47 -3.19
N VAL A 169 23.28 -9.32 -3.45
CA VAL A 169 23.82 -8.25 -4.32
C VAL A 169 23.26 -8.34 -5.74
N LYS A 170 22.99 -9.54 -6.26
CA LYS A 170 22.39 -9.74 -7.60
C LYS A 170 20.88 -9.52 -7.62
N GLN A 171 20.17 -9.86 -6.55
CA GLN A 171 18.70 -9.87 -6.51
C GLN A 171 18.09 -8.57 -5.99
N LEU A 172 18.68 -7.95 -4.95
CA LEU A 172 18.16 -6.71 -4.36
C LEU A 172 18.02 -5.55 -5.35
N PRO A 173 18.90 -5.35 -6.37
CA PRO A 173 18.66 -4.35 -7.40
C PRO A 173 17.33 -4.53 -8.16
N ARG A 174 16.84 -5.77 -8.30
CA ARG A 174 15.55 -6.06 -8.96
C ARG A 174 14.37 -5.70 -8.06
N ILE A 175 14.48 -5.97 -6.76
CA ILE A 175 13.50 -5.56 -5.75
C ILE A 175 13.43 -4.02 -5.69
N ILE A 176 14.60 -3.35 -5.68
CA ILE A 176 14.70 -1.89 -5.72
C ILE A 176 14.04 -1.33 -6.98
N ALA A 177 14.29 -1.92 -8.16
CA ALA A 177 13.65 -1.49 -9.40
C ALA A 177 12.11 -1.64 -9.35
N ALA A 178 11.60 -2.73 -8.78
CA ALA A 178 10.15 -2.93 -8.61
C ALA A 178 9.54 -1.88 -7.66
N TRP A 179 10.22 -1.54 -6.56
CA TRP A 179 9.81 -0.44 -5.68
C TRP A 179 9.83 0.93 -6.37
N GLN A 180 10.82 1.19 -7.23
CA GLN A 180 10.90 2.44 -8.01
C GLN A 180 9.75 2.55 -9.01
N GLU A 181 9.40 1.45 -9.68
CA GLU A 181 8.24 1.39 -10.57
C GLU A 181 6.95 1.67 -9.79
N ARG A 182 6.73 0.99 -8.65
CA ARG A 182 5.59 1.24 -7.77
C ARG A 182 5.51 2.71 -7.36
N LEU A 183 6.62 3.30 -6.91
CA LEU A 183 6.66 4.71 -6.51
C LEU A 183 6.30 5.65 -7.66
N SER A 184 6.75 5.34 -8.88
CA SER A 184 6.42 6.11 -10.07
C SER A 184 4.92 6.04 -10.38
N LEU A 185 4.34 4.83 -10.35
CA LEU A 185 2.93 4.60 -10.65
C LEU A 185 2.02 5.22 -9.58
N THR A 186 2.31 5.03 -8.29
CA THR A 186 1.55 5.66 -7.19
C THR A 186 1.58 7.19 -7.29
N LYS A 187 2.73 7.79 -7.64
CA LYS A 187 2.82 9.24 -7.86
C LYS A 187 2.00 9.72 -9.05
N ARG A 188 1.93 8.94 -10.13
CA ARG A 188 1.10 9.25 -11.31
C ARG A 188 -0.39 9.13 -10.96
N LEU A 189 -0.79 8.04 -10.29
CA LEU A 189 -2.16 7.81 -9.86
C LEU A 189 -2.69 8.96 -9.00
N HIS A 190 -1.90 9.40 -8.00
CA HIS A 190 -2.30 10.56 -7.19
C HIS A 190 -2.43 11.87 -7.97
N ARG A 191 -1.67 12.05 -9.07
CA ARG A 191 -1.87 13.24 -9.92
C ARG A 191 -3.16 13.14 -10.73
N VAL A 192 -3.56 11.92 -11.08
CA VAL A 192 -4.83 11.67 -11.77
C VAL A 192 -6.01 11.96 -10.86
N TYR A 193 -5.98 11.46 -9.61
CA TYR A 193 -7.02 11.79 -8.62
C TYR A 193 -7.15 13.28 -8.29
N GLU A 194 -6.05 14.05 -8.38
CA GLU A 194 -6.08 15.49 -8.11
C GLU A 194 -6.78 16.27 -9.24
N ASP A 195 -6.27 16.17 -10.47
CA ASP A 195 -6.75 16.97 -11.61
C ASP A 195 -6.43 16.32 -12.97
N GLY A 196 -6.17 15.01 -13.02
CA GLY A 196 -5.75 14.35 -14.25
C GLY A 196 -6.89 13.68 -15.03
N PRO A 197 -6.58 13.12 -16.20
CA PRO A 197 -7.59 12.47 -17.03
C PRO A 197 -8.10 11.17 -16.37
N GLU A 198 -9.41 11.08 -16.14
CA GLU A 198 -10.09 9.93 -15.51
C GLU A 198 -9.81 8.61 -16.24
N GLU A 199 -9.60 8.64 -17.55
CA GLU A 199 -9.28 7.47 -18.39
C GLU A 199 -7.96 6.79 -17.96
N LEU A 200 -7.06 7.50 -17.28
CA LEU A 200 -5.81 6.94 -16.77
C LEU A 200 -5.94 6.31 -15.38
N GLU A 201 -7.06 6.51 -14.68
CA GLU A 201 -7.25 6.06 -13.30
C GLU A 201 -7.15 4.54 -13.18
N GLU A 202 -8.06 3.81 -13.80
CA GLU A 202 -8.11 2.34 -13.76
C GLU A 202 -6.79 1.69 -14.28
N PRO A 203 -6.22 2.12 -15.42
CA PRO A 203 -4.92 1.59 -15.87
C PRO A 203 -3.79 1.80 -14.86
N LEU A 204 -3.76 2.94 -14.16
CA LEU A 204 -2.75 3.22 -13.14
C LEU A 204 -2.99 2.43 -11.86
N GLU A 205 -4.24 2.24 -11.43
CA GLU A 205 -4.59 1.38 -10.27
C GLU A 205 -4.12 -0.06 -10.49
N ILE A 206 -4.44 -0.63 -11.65
CA ILE A 206 -3.99 -1.96 -12.05
C ILE A 206 -2.45 -2.00 -12.08
N GLY A 207 -1.81 -0.96 -12.62
CA GLY A 207 -0.36 -0.82 -12.63
C GLY A 207 0.24 -0.85 -11.21
N VAL A 208 -0.33 -0.08 -10.28
CA VAL A 208 0.09 -0.05 -8.87
C VAL A 208 -0.04 -1.45 -8.25
N GLU A 209 -1.19 -2.11 -8.42
CA GLU A 209 -1.42 -3.44 -7.88
C GLU A 209 -0.42 -4.48 -8.42
N MET A 210 -0.19 -4.49 -9.74
CA MET A 210 0.76 -5.42 -10.36
C MET A 210 2.20 -5.14 -9.93
N SER A 211 2.56 -3.88 -9.70
CA SER A 211 3.88 -3.50 -9.18
C SER A 211 4.08 -3.96 -7.73
N GLU A 212 3.04 -3.89 -6.89
CA GLU A 212 3.05 -4.43 -5.54
C GLU A 212 3.25 -5.95 -5.53
N ARG A 213 2.49 -6.67 -6.38
CA ARG A 213 2.65 -8.11 -6.56
C ARG A 213 4.07 -8.45 -7.03
N LEU A 214 4.64 -7.68 -7.96
CA LEU A 214 6.02 -7.89 -8.40
C LEU A 214 7.03 -7.72 -7.26
N VAL A 215 6.90 -6.67 -6.44
CA VAL A 215 7.75 -6.47 -5.25
C VAL A 215 7.68 -7.69 -4.32
N TYR A 216 6.47 -8.18 -4.04
CA TYR A 216 6.27 -9.38 -3.22
C TYR A 216 6.96 -10.61 -3.82
N LEU A 217 6.73 -10.89 -5.11
CA LEU A 217 7.30 -12.05 -5.79
C LEU A 217 8.84 -11.99 -5.84
N GLU A 218 9.40 -10.81 -6.07
CA GLU A 218 10.85 -10.58 -6.07
C GLU A 218 11.47 -10.81 -4.69
N ARG A 219 10.85 -10.29 -3.61
CA ARG A 219 11.27 -10.59 -2.23
C ARG A 219 11.12 -12.08 -1.91
N ARG A 220 10.03 -12.72 -2.34
CA ARG A 220 9.81 -14.16 -2.15
C ARG A 220 10.89 -14.98 -2.86
N ARG A 221 11.32 -14.55 -4.05
CA ARG A 221 12.37 -15.21 -4.82
C ARG A 221 13.71 -15.16 -4.09
N LEU A 222 14.07 -13.97 -3.57
CA LEU A 222 15.25 -13.82 -2.74
C LEU A 222 15.18 -14.74 -1.51
N HIS A 223 14.02 -14.83 -0.85
CA HIS A 223 13.84 -15.69 0.32
C HIS A 223 14.00 -17.19 0.02
N LEU A 224 13.41 -17.68 -1.07
CA LEU A 224 13.52 -19.08 -1.47
C LEU A 224 14.95 -19.47 -1.88
N GLN A 225 15.69 -18.53 -2.48
CA GLN A 225 17.07 -18.78 -2.91
C GLN A 225 18.06 -18.72 -1.74
N THR A 226 17.78 -17.90 -0.72
CA THR A 226 18.64 -17.76 0.48
C THR A 226 18.39 -18.84 1.52
N ARG A 227 17.15 -19.30 1.69
CA ARG A 227 16.80 -20.37 2.62
C ARG A 227 16.49 -21.64 1.83
N LYS A 228 17.37 -22.65 1.88
CA LYS A 228 17.04 -24.01 1.41
C LYS A 228 15.73 -24.42 2.08
N PRO A 229 14.59 -24.47 1.39
CA PRO A 229 13.34 -24.68 2.06
C PRO A 229 13.33 -26.13 2.55
N GLN A 230 13.09 -26.33 3.85
CA GLN A 230 12.65 -27.63 4.41
C GLN A 230 11.21 -27.95 3.96
N GLN A 231 10.76 -27.44 2.81
CA GLN A 231 9.43 -27.67 2.31
C GLN A 231 9.31 -29.08 1.77
N VAL A 232 8.24 -29.75 2.18
CA VAL A 232 7.74 -30.98 1.59
C VAL A 232 7.59 -30.74 0.09
N ARG A 233 8.51 -31.31 -0.70
CA ARG A 233 8.43 -31.24 -2.15
C ARG A 233 7.24 -32.07 -2.60
N LEU A 234 6.19 -31.42 -3.06
CA LEU A 234 5.13 -32.10 -3.80
C LEU A 234 5.75 -32.65 -5.09
N PRO A 235 5.53 -33.93 -5.44
CA PRO A 235 6.08 -34.50 -6.65
C PRO A 235 5.51 -33.77 -7.88
N GLY A 236 6.41 -33.28 -8.75
CA GLY A 236 6.05 -32.67 -10.04
C GLY A 236 5.90 -31.14 -10.04
N VAL A 237 6.08 -30.45 -8.91
CA VAL A 237 6.01 -28.98 -8.84
C VAL A 237 7.32 -28.42 -8.31
N ASP A 238 8.01 -27.61 -9.11
CA ASP A 238 9.17 -26.83 -8.66
C ASP A 238 8.72 -25.40 -8.28
N PRO A 239 8.67 -25.06 -6.98
CA PRO A 239 8.23 -23.75 -6.51
C PRO A 239 9.09 -22.59 -7.05
N GLU A 240 10.38 -22.83 -7.32
CA GLU A 240 11.26 -21.81 -7.90
C GLU A 240 10.91 -21.56 -9.36
N GLN A 241 10.60 -22.62 -10.12
CA GLN A 241 10.17 -22.49 -11.51
C GLN A 241 8.83 -21.77 -11.63
N GLN A 242 7.85 -22.09 -10.77
CA GLN A 242 6.56 -21.39 -10.74
C GLN A 242 6.72 -19.92 -10.39
N LEU A 243 7.52 -19.60 -9.37
CA LEU A 243 7.77 -18.23 -8.97
C LEU A 243 8.47 -17.43 -10.09
N ASN A 244 9.44 -18.03 -10.78
CA ASN A 244 10.09 -17.38 -11.92
C ASN A 244 9.14 -17.13 -13.10
N ALA A 245 8.19 -18.04 -13.33
CA ALA A 245 7.14 -17.85 -14.34
C ALA A 245 6.22 -16.68 -13.93
N LEU A 246 5.79 -16.62 -12.67
CA LEU A 246 4.97 -15.51 -12.16
C LEU A 246 5.68 -14.17 -12.24
N VAL A 247 6.96 -14.08 -11.85
CA VAL A 247 7.75 -12.85 -11.98
C VAL A 247 7.86 -12.42 -13.44
N THR A 248 8.09 -13.35 -14.36
CA THR A 248 8.15 -13.05 -15.79
C THR A 248 6.82 -12.50 -16.29
N LEU A 249 5.71 -13.16 -15.95
CA LEU A 249 4.37 -12.72 -16.32
C LEU A 249 4.07 -11.30 -15.83
N HIS A 250 4.31 -11.01 -14.55
CA HIS A 250 4.03 -9.68 -13.98
C HIS A 250 4.93 -8.59 -14.60
N ARG A 251 6.19 -8.89 -14.92
CA ARG A 251 7.07 -7.95 -15.61
C ARG A 251 6.61 -7.68 -17.05
N SER A 252 6.19 -8.72 -17.77
CA SER A 252 5.63 -8.57 -19.11
C SER A 252 4.38 -7.72 -19.09
N PHE A 253 3.47 -7.98 -18.14
CA PHE A 253 2.27 -7.18 -17.93
C PHE A 253 2.60 -5.72 -17.64
N LEU A 254 3.50 -5.44 -16.68
CA LEU A 254 3.90 -4.06 -16.37
C LEU A 254 4.58 -3.36 -17.54
N THR A 255 5.33 -4.09 -18.37
CA THR A 255 5.96 -3.53 -19.57
C THR A 255 4.91 -3.14 -20.62
N ALA A 256 3.94 -4.02 -20.88
CA ALA A 256 2.83 -3.74 -21.79
C ALA A 256 1.96 -2.60 -21.25
N GLY A 257 1.57 -2.66 -19.97
CA GLY A 257 0.80 -1.62 -19.30
C GLY A 257 1.51 -0.27 -19.31
N LYS A 258 2.84 -0.23 -19.15
CA LYS A 258 3.61 1.01 -19.30
C LYS A 258 3.55 1.56 -20.73
N GLN A 259 3.67 0.72 -21.74
CA GLN A 259 3.56 1.15 -23.14
C GLN A 259 2.16 1.68 -23.44
N LEU A 260 1.13 1.02 -22.91
CA LEU A 260 -0.26 1.43 -23.04
C LEU A 260 -0.50 2.78 -22.35
N LEU A 261 -0.05 2.93 -21.11
CA LEU A 261 -0.09 4.20 -20.39
C LEU A 261 0.65 5.32 -21.13
N GLU A 262 1.80 5.05 -21.72
CA GLU A 262 2.55 6.03 -22.53
C GLU A 262 1.85 6.37 -23.85
N ALA A 263 1.01 5.48 -24.39
CA ALA A 263 0.18 5.74 -25.56
C ALA A 263 -1.01 6.63 -25.18
N TYR A 264 -1.69 6.32 -24.07
CA TYR A 264 -2.76 7.14 -23.52
C TYR A 264 -2.30 8.55 -23.15
N GLU A 265 -1.15 8.70 -22.48
CA GLU A 265 -0.59 10.01 -22.15
C GLU A 265 -0.19 10.87 -23.38
N LYS A 266 -0.12 10.26 -24.56
CA LYS A 266 0.23 10.93 -25.82
C LYS A 266 -0.96 11.08 -26.78
N ASP A 267 -2.17 10.71 -26.35
CA ASP A 267 -3.37 10.64 -27.19
C ASP A 267 -3.14 9.80 -28.47
N ASP A 268 -2.34 8.73 -28.39
CA ASP A 268 -2.01 7.84 -29.50
C ASP A 268 -2.99 6.65 -29.57
N GLU A 269 -4.25 6.95 -29.89
CA GLU A 269 -5.39 6.02 -29.88
C GLU A 269 -5.11 4.73 -30.69
N VAL A 270 -4.50 4.85 -31.87
CA VAL A 270 -4.20 3.70 -32.75
C VAL A 270 -3.21 2.73 -32.12
N ASN A 271 -2.25 3.26 -31.36
CA ASN A 271 -1.26 2.44 -30.67
C ASN A 271 -1.83 1.89 -29.35
N ALA A 272 -2.68 2.65 -28.65
CA ALA A 272 -3.40 2.19 -27.48
C ALA A 272 -4.27 0.97 -27.80
N GLU A 273 -5.12 1.05 -28.83
CA GLU A 273 -5.97 -0.07 -29.28
C GLU A 273 -5.15 -1.34 -29.60
N GLN A 274 -4.00 -1.19 -30.28
CA GLN A 274 -3.12 -2.33 -30.61
C GLN A 274 -2.43 -2.93 -29.38
N LEU A 275 -2.23 -2.16 -28.32
CA LEU A 275 -1.61 -2.61 -27.08
C LEU A 275 -2.63 -3.27 -26.15
N GLU A 276 -3.90 -2.86 -26.19
CA GLU A 276 -4.99 -3.49 -25.44
C GLU A 276 -5.33 -4.90 -25.93
N GLU A 277 -5.20 -5.16 -27.24
CA GLU A 277 -5.46 -6.48 -27.82
C GLU A 277 -4.39 -7.55 -27.48
N ARG A 278 -3.26 -7.17 -26.87
CA ARG A 278 -2.07 -8.03 -26.65
C ARG A 278 -1.95 -8.59 -25.23
#